data_AF-A0A3B4X5Z9-F1
#
_entry.id   AF-A0A3B4X5Z9-F1
#
_cell.length_a   1.000
_cell.length_b   1.000
_cell.length_c   1.000
_cell.angle_alpha   90.00
_cell.angle_beta   90.00
_cell.angle_gamma   90.00
#
_symmetry.space_group_name_H-M   'P 1'
#
loop_
_entity.id
_entity.type
_entity.pdbx_description
1 polymer ?
#
loop_
_entity_poly.entity_id
_entity_poly.type
_entity_poly.pdbx_seq_one_letter_code
_entity_poly.pdbx_strand_id
1 'polypeptide(L)'
;MEDYNTETTLADHNAFWEDMQHAVRFRVIINHDIKKITFQNGLPSSVEDMMEVLKQAFSITTDIGLQYKDTDFDDFFTLTSTADLKDKDTLKVVHVPPGIIMTTVPQECKPDTSDMSSVDELLSLDSQDSLIPSPPPTERQNLWPAIFPIPSFSYNTEMALRQGNEKFLKDGTPLTSPSVKSDILERLAEAMFSYTAYPNDPQRAAVAQALIEKHPCLREPGSFNGCYGWQQSLKYKCANYRSKLKAHGNPELLINTMKHKQEGDRKPAKNIKKPRKSEVNYLPPHPAGETDDSLETVRLELVAVSRTKDNAHMINDMMSRTYSCRRREVVGQSMQVAEFKERWPALFDPLQVNKLAQ
;
A
#
# COMPACT_ATOMS: atom_id res chain seq x y z
N MET A 1 38.94 -56.85 41.25
CA MET A 1 38.60 -56.04 40.06
C MET A 1 37.17 -55.61 40.30
N GLU A 2 37.02 -54.48 40.99
CA GLU A 2 36.82 -53.17 40.34
C GLU A 2 35.49 -53.26 39.58
N ASP A 3 34.39 -52.75 40.12
CA ASP A 3 34.00 -51.34 40.01
C ASP A 3 32.50 -51.25 40.41
N TYR A 4 31.83 -50.17 40.81
CA TYR A 4 32.11 -48.75 41.03
C TYR A 4 31.00 -48.30 42.02
N ASN A 5 31.33 -47.38 42.92
CA ASN A 5 30.35 -46.58 43.65
C ASN A 5 29.42 -45.84 42.68
N THR A 6 28.11 -45.92 42.89
CA THR A 6 27.15 -44.93 42.40
C THR A 6 26.14 -44.58 43.49
N GLU A 7 26.63 -43.88 44.52
CA GLU A 7 25.85 -42.80 45.11
C GLU A 7 26.21 -41.53 44.32
N THR A 8 25.38 -41.19 43.34
CA THR A 8 25.36 -39.84 42.75
C THR A 8 23.90 -39.43 42.71
N THR A 9 23.46 -39.01 43.90
CA THR A 9 22.55 -37.89 44.16
C THR A 9 21.43 -37.63 43.13
N LEU A 10 20.21 -38.01 43.54
CA LEU A 10 18.91 -37.52 43.02
C LEU A 10 18.78 -35.99 42.97
N ALA A 11 19.72 -35.23 43.55
CA ALA A 11 19.83 -33.78 43.39
C ALA A 11 20.29 -33.37 41.98
N ASP A 12 21.14 -34.16 41.32
CA ASP A 12 21.68 -33.81 40.01
C ASP A 12 20.68 -34.07 38.87
N HIS A 13 19.78 -35.04 39.06
CA HIS A 13 18.75 -35.34 38.05
C HIS A 13 17.56 -34.35 38.08
N ASN A 14 17.35 -33.65 39.20
CA ASN A 14 16.41 -32.53 39.26
C ASN A 14 17.05 -31.20 38.79
N ALA A 15 18.37 -31.05 38.90
CA ALA A 15 19.08 -29.91 38.31
C ALA A 15 19.18 -29.97 36.77
N PHE A 16 19.11 -31.16 36.17
CA PHE A 16 19.23 -31.32 34.72
C PHE A 16 17.97 -30.92 33.92
N TRP A 17 16.81 -30.83 34.57
CA TRP A 17 15.54 -30.43 33.93
C TRP A 17 15.10 -28.99 34.24
N GLU A 18 15.79 -28.29 35.13
CA GLU A 18 15.48 -26.90 35.50
C GLU A 18 16.24 -25.83 34.69
N ASP A 19 17.20 -26.22 33.83
CA ASP A 19 18.04 -25.24 33.10
C ASP A 19 18.01 -25.39 31.57
N MET A 20 16.86 -25.77 31.01
CA MET A 20 16.58 -25.49 29.59
C MET A 20 16.02 -24.07 29.46
N GLN A 21 16.88 -23.07 29.63
CA GLN A 21 16.60 -21.72 29.13
C GLN A 21 16.43 -21.82 27.60
N HIS A 22 15.17 -21.90 27.15
CA HIS A 22 14.85 -21.95 25.72
C HIS A 22 15.40 -20.69 25.06
N ALA A 23 16.41 -20.86 24.20
CA ALA A 23 16.98 -19.75 23.46
C ALA A 23 15.89 -19.06 22.63
N VAL A 24 15.60 -17.79 22.93
CA VAL A 24 14.52 -17.04 22.26
C VAL A 24 15.12 -16.21 21.15
N ARG A 25 14.58 -16.35 19.93
CA ARG A 25 15.09 -15.68 18.73
C ARG A 25 14.11 -14.64 18.25
N PHE A 26 14.60 -13.48 17.84
CA PHE A 26 13.76 -12.45 17.26
C PHE A 26 14.26 -12.02 15.89
N ARG A 27 13.32 -11.69 15.02
CA ARG A 27 13.57 -10.89 13.83
C ARG A 27 13.44 -9.43 14.23
N VAL A 28 14.48 -8.63 14.04
CA VAL A 28 14.50 -7.22 14.44
C VAL A 28 14.58 -6.34 13.19
N ILE A 29 13.63 -5.42 13.05
CA ILE A 29 13.58 -4.43 11.97
C ILE A 29 14.13 -3.11 12.51
N ILE A 30 15.20 -2.61 11.89
CA ILE A 30 15.84 -1.34 12.24
C ILE A 30 15.86 -0.51 10.97
N ASN A 31 15.04 0.54 10.90
CA ASN A 31 14.84 1.34 9.69
C ASN A 31 14.44 0.44 8.49
N HIS A 32 15.35 0.24 7.53
CA HIS A 32 15.16 -0.63 6.37
C HIS A 32 15.88 -1.98 6.48
N ASP A 33 16.66 -2.18 7.54
CA ASP A 33 17.42 -3.40 7.76
C ASP A 33 16.64 -4.41 8.58
N ILE A 34 16.80 -5.69 8.24
CA ILE A 34 16.25 -6.82 8.99
C ILE A 34 17.41 -7.63 9.54
N LYS A 35 17.53 -7.70 10.85
CA LYS A 35 18.57 -8.43 11.56
C LYS A 35 17.96 -9.49 12.47
N LYS A 36 18.78 -10.44 12.92
CA LYS A 36 18.37 -11.51 13.84
C LYS A 36 19.14 -11.37 15.14
N ILE A 37 18.45 -11.53 16.26
CA ILE A 37 19.07 -11.63 17.59
C ILE A 37 18.61 -12.93 18.28
N THR A 38 19.44 -13.46 19.18
CA THR A 38 19.14 -14.67 19.94
C THR A 38 19.56 -14.46 21.39
N PHE A 39 18.60 -14.59 22.31
CA PHE A 39 18.82 -14.54 23.74
C PHE A 39 19.03 -15.97 24.24
N GLN A 40 20.25 -16.27 24.69
CA GLN A 40 20.59 -17.63 25.14
C GLN A 40 20.06 -17.93 26.55
N ASN A 41 19.78 -16.89 27.34
CA ASN A 41 19.43 -17.03 28.76
C ASN A 41 17.98 -16.65 29.09
N GLY A 42 17.07 -16.86 28.14
CA GLY A 42 15.67 -16.42 28.26
C GLY A 42 15.48 -14.92 27.98
N LEU A 43 14.25 -14.45 28.13
CA LEU A 43 13.90 -13.05 27.87
C LEU A 43 14.38 -12.14 29.01
N PRO A 44 14.88 -10.93 28.69
CA PRO A 44 15.11 -9.90 29.70
C PRO A 44 13.86 -9.64 30.54
N SER A 45 14.05 -9.41 31.84
CA SER A 45 12.97 -9.16 32.82
C SER A 45 12.23 -7.84 32.59
N SER A 46 12.86 -6.89 31.91
CA SER A 46 12.30 -5.58 31.59
C SER A 46 12.49 -5.24 30.11
N VAL A 47 11.62 -4.36 29.60
CA VAL A 47 11.71 -3.85 28.22
C VAL A 47 12.94 -2.95 28.06
N GLU A 48 13.31 -2.21 29.10
CA GLU A 48 14.52 -1.37 29.15
C GLU A 48 15.79 -2.21 29.02
N ASP A 49 15.90 -3.32 29.76
CA ASP A 49 17.03 -4.26 29.64
C ASP A 49 17.14 -4.82 28.21
N MET A 50 16.00 -5.16 27.60
CA MET A 50 15.95 -5.62 26.21
C MET A 50 16.40 -4.53 25.22
N MET A 51 16.03 -3.28 25.46
CA MET A 51 16.48 -2.14 24.65
C MET A 51 17.99 -1.94 24.76
N GLU A 52 18.59 -2.09 25.93
CA GLU A 52 20.05 -2.00 26.10
C GLU A 52 20.78 -3.09 25.32
N VAL A 53 20.32 -4.34 25.40
CA VAL A 53 20.90 -5.45 24.64
C VAL A 53 20.80 -5.19 23.13
N LEU A 54 19.68 -4.65 22.64
CA LEU A 54 19.51 -4.31 21.23
C LEU A 54 20.39 -3.13 20.79
N LYS A 55 20.53 -2.11 21.65
CA LYS A 55 21.45 -0.99 21.41
C LYS A 55 22.89 -1.49 21.32
N GLN A 56 23.31 -2.39 22.21
CA GLN A 56 24.64 -2.96 22.21
C GLN A 56 24.87 -3.88 20.99
N ALA A 57 23.95 -4.81 20.71
CA ALA A 57 24.08 -5.81 19.64
C ALA A 57 24.08 -5.18 18.24
N PHE A 58 23.38 -4.06 18.06
CA PHE A 58 23.25 -3.39 16.77
C PHE A 58 23.94 -2.03 16.70
N SER A 59 24.72 -1.67 17.72
CA SER A 59 25.48 -0.41 17.82
C SER A 59 24.59 0.84 17.63
N ILE A 60 23.41 0.85 18.24
CA ILE A 60 22.46 1.96 18.17
C ILE A 60 22.81 2.98 19.27
N THR A 61 23.12 4.21 18.88
CA THR A 61 23.57 5.27 19.78
C THR A 61 22.45 6.19 20.28
N THR A 62 21.24 6.05 19.75
CA THR A 62 20.07 6.89 20.06
C THR A 62 19.11 6.19 21.01
N ASP A 63 18.21 6.95 21.65
CA ASP A 63 17.09 6.35 22.34
C ASP A 63 16.11 5.70 21.37
N ILE A 64 15.61 4.54 21.79
CA ILE A 64 14.75 3.68 20.99
C ILE A 64 13.51 3.32 21.78
N GLY A 65 12.42 3.01 21.08
CA GLY A 65 11.27 2.28 21.57
C GLY A 65 11.17 0.97 20.80
N LEU A 66 10.54 -0.02 21.43
CA LEU A 66 10.31 -1.32 20.82
C LEU A 66 8.83 -1.47 20.47
N GLN A 67 8.59 -2.01 19.28
CA GLN A 67 7.27 -2.51 18.88
C GLN A 67 7.37 -3.99 18.54
N TYR A 68 6.33 -4.76 18.84
CA TYR A 68 6.21 -6.16 18.41
C TYR A 68 5.12 -6.28 17.34
N LYS A 69 5.27 -7.24 16.44
CA LYS A 69 4.24 -7.54 15.44
C LYS A 69 3.19 -8.47 16.05
N ASP A 70 1.98 -7.97 16.19
CA ASP A 70 0.86 -8.75 16.70
C ASP A 70 0.30 -9.69 15.62
N THR A 71 -0.01 -10.93 15.97
CA THR A 71 -0.47 -11.95 15.02
C THR A 71 -1.94 -11.80 14.62
N ASP A 72 -2.76 -11.20 15.48
CA ASP A 72 -4.20 -11.05 15.26
C ASP A 72 -4.49 -9.79 14.43
N PHE A 73 -3.71 -8.73 14.66
CA PHE A 73 -3.86 -7.45 13.96
C PHE A 73 -2.91 -7.26 12.76
N ASP A 74 -1.90 -8.12 12.59
CA ASP A 74 -0.85 -8.04 11.54
C ASP A 74 -0.09 -6.69 11.51
N ASP A 75 -0.11 -5.94 12.62
CA ASP A 75 0.47 -4.60 12.75
C ASP A 75 1.43 -4.52 13.96
N PHE A 76 2.19 -3.43 14.06
CA PHE A 76 3.18 -3.20 15.09
C PHE A 76 2.62 -2.40 16.27
N PHE A 77 2.69 -2.98 17.46
CA PHE A 77 2.23 -2.37 18.72
C PHE A 77 3.40 -2.09 19.65
N THR A 78 3.31 -1.03 20.44
CA THR A 78 4.33 -0.69 21.44
C THR A 78 4.47 -1.81 22.46
N LEU A 79 5.71 -2.26 22.67
CA LEU A 79 6.02 -3.28 23.64
C LEU A 79 6.03 -2.66 25.05
N THR A 80 5.10 -3.10 25.91
CA THR A 80 5.00 -2.65 27.31
C THR A 80 5.44 -3.72 28.31
N SER A 81 5.57 -4.97 27.88
CA SER A 81 6.00 -6.10 28.70
C SER A 81 6.75 -7.12 27.84
N THR A 82 7.82 -7.71 28.37
CA THR A 82 8.55 -8.79 27.68
C THR A 82 7.82 -10.13 27.75
N ALA A 83 6.81 -10.28 28.62
CA ALA A 83 6.01 -11.50 28.75
C ALA A 83 5.13 -11.79 27.52
N ASP A 84 4.84 -10.77 26.71
CA ASP A 84 3.98 -10.89 25.52
C ASP A 84 4.76 -11.44 24.30
N LEU A 85 6.08 -11.64 24.43
CA LEU A 85 6.97 -12.06 23.35
C LEU A 85 7.20 -13.57 23.32
N LYS A 86 7.17 -14.13 22.11
CA LYS A 86 7.41 -15.55 21.83
C LYS A 86 8.61 -15.75 20.91
N ASP A 87 9.15 -16.97 20.88
CA ASP A 87 10.22 -17.33 19.94
C ASP A 87 9.77 -17.08 18.49
N LYS A 88 10.63 -16.38 17.74
CA LYS A 88 10.48 -15.95 16.34
C LYS A 88 9.54 -14.77 16.11
N ASP A 89 9.14 -14.05 17.14
CA ASP A 89 8.40 -12.80 16.95
C ASP A 89 9.25 -11.75 16.23
N THR A 90 8.54 -10.81 15.61
CA THR A 90 9.16 -9.68 14.89
C THR A 90 9.10 -8.43 15.76
N LEU A 91 10.28 -7.91 16.12
CA LEU A 91 10.45 -6.65 16.80
C LEU A 91 10.80 -5.55 15.78
N LYS A 92 10.32 -4.33 16.03
CA LYS A 92 10.67 -3.14 15.26
C LYS A 92 11.21 -2.08 16.21
N VAL A 93 12.39 -1.57 15.87
CA VAL A 93 13.05 -0.49 16.60
C VAL A 93 12.56 0.84 16.05
N VAL A 94 12.02 1.67 16.93
CA VAL A 94 11.56 3.03 16.61
C VAL A 94 12.48 4.02 17.32
N HIS A 95 13.01 5.01 16.63
CA HIS A 95 13.92 5.98 17.25
C HIS A 95 13.08 7.02 18.01
N VAL A 96 13.37 7.21 19.30
CA VAL A 96 12.72 8.22 20.14
C VAL A 96 13.61 9.46 20.13
N PRO A 97 13.12 10.63 19.68
CA PRO A 97 13.88 11.88 19.79
C PRO A 97 14.07 12.23 21.27
N PRO A 98 15.24 12.76 21.68
CA PRO A 98 15.49 13.09 23.08
C PRO A 98 14.52 14.19 23.55
N GLY A 99 13.66 13.88 24.53
CA GLY A 99 12.81 14.88 25.21
C GLY A 99 11.36 14.50 25.56
N ILE A 100 10.90 13.27 25.35
CA ILE A 100 9.51 12.88 25.67
C ILE A 100 9.47 11.82 26.79
N ILE A 101 9.06 12.24 28.00
CA ILE A 101 8.61 11.33 29.06
C ILE A 101 7.18 10.90 28.68
N MET A 102 6.96 9.63 28.34
CA MET A 102 5.63 9.11 28.05
C MET A 102 4.85 8.85 29.34
N THR A 103 3.98 9.79 29.72
CA THR A 103 2.94 9.54 30.71
C THR A 103 1.74 8.92 30.02
N THR A 104 1.43 7.65 30.33
CA THR A 104 0.30 6.92 29.77
C THR A 104 -1.03 7.40 30.37
N VAL A 105 -1.90 7.99 29.55
CA VAL A 105 -3.34 8.14 29.86
C VAL A 105 -4.11 7.23 28.90
N PRO A 106 -5.02 6.37 29.37
CA PRO A 106 -5.79 5.49 28.49
C PRO A 106 -6.83 6.32 27.72
N GLN A 107 -6.74 6.34 26.39
CA GLN A 107 -7.79 6.89 25.53
C GLN A 107 -8.31 5.78 24.62
N GLU A 108 -9.55 5.36 24.87
CA GLU A 108 -10.29 4.45 24.01
C GLU A 108 -10.49 5.07 22.62
N CYS A 109 -10.00 4.41 21.57
CA CYS A 109 -10.32 4.73 20.18
C CYS A 109 -10.47 3.44 19.37
N LYS A 110 -11.59 3.37 18.64
CA LYS A 110 -12.00 2.26 17.78
C LYS A 110 -11.11 2.19 16.52
N PRO A 111 -10.81 0.99 15.99
CA PRO A 111 -9.93 0.84 14.84
C PRO A 111 -10.72 0.95 13.54
N ASP A 112 -10.23 1.76 12.60
CA ASP A 112 -10.54 1.61 11.17
C ASP A 112 -9.23 1.55 10.40
N THR A 113 -8.99 0.38 9.84
CA THR A 113 -7.85 -0.08 9.04
C THR A 113 -7.84 0.58 7.66
N SER A 114 -6.65 0.98 7.18
CA SER A 114 -6.42 1.14 5.74
C SER A 114 -4.94 0.97 5.40
N ASP A 115 -4.66 -0.20 4.82
CA ASP A 115 -3.39 -0.57 4.22
C ASP A 115 -3.10 0.24 2.95
N MET A 116 -1.83 0.60 2.83
CA MET A 116 -1.19 1.20 1.67
C MET A 116 -0.54 0.10 0.84
N SER A 117 -0.73 0.10 -0.48
CA SER A 117 0.27 -0.51 -1.37
C SER A 117 0.53 0.36 -2.58
N SER A 118 1.82 0.46 -2.89
CA SER A 118 2.47 1.25 -3.93
C SER A 118 2.90 0.30 -5.04
N VAL A 119 2.73 0.71 -6.30
CA VAL A 119 3.71 0.46 -7.38
C VAL A 119 3.54 1.54 -8.45
N ASP A 120 4.63 2.26 -8.72
CA ASP A 120 4.88 3.06 -9.91
C ASP A 120 5.59 2.17 -10.94
N GLU A 121 5.28 2.35 -12.23
CA GLU A 121 6.25 2.52 -13.32
C GLU A 121 5.51 2.72 -14.65
N LEU A 122 5.65 3.92 -15.23
CA LEU A 122 5.28 4.29 -16.59
C LEU A 122 6.56 4.61 -17.37
N LEU A 123 6.65 4.15 -18.62
CA LEU A 123 7.49 4.77 -19.64
C LEU A 123 6.73 4.89 -20.97
N SER A 124 6.75 6.12 -21.49
CA SER A 124 6.29 6.61 -22.80
C SER A 124 6.97 5.93 -23.99
N LEU A 125 6.32 5.95 -25.18
CA LEU A 125 6.50 7.00 -26.21
C LEU A 125 5.80 6.65 -27.54
N ASP A 126 4.87 7.53 -27.93
CA ASP A 126 4.56 8.11 -29.26
C ASP A 126 4.52 7.25 -30.54
N SER A 127 3.36 7.25 -31.23
CA SER A 127 3.19 7.91 -32.55
C SER A 127 1.93 7.45 -33.31
N GLN A 128 1.04 8.43 -33.54
CA GLN A 128 0.20 8.71 -34.73
C GLN A 128 -0.88 7.72 -35.23
N ASP A 129 -2.11 8.25 -35.14
CA ASP A 129 -3.16 8.32 -36.17
C ASP A 129 -4.08 7.10 -36.41
N SER A 130 -5.29 7.17 -35.83
CA SER A 130 -6.56 6.83 -36.51
C SER A 130 -7.77 7.13 -35.59
N LEU A 131 -8.77 7.78 -36.17
CA LEU A 131 -9.99 8.29 -35.56
C LEU A 131 -10.84 7.20 -34.85
N ILE A 132 -10.70 7.12 -33.53
CA ILE A 132 -11.66 6.49 -32.62
C ILE A 132 -12.10 7.60 -31.64
N PRO A 133 -13.38 7.73 -31.27
CA PRO A 133 -13.77 8.67 -30.22
C PRO A 133 -13.01 8.27 -28.94
N SER A 134 -11.94 9.01 -28.65
CA SER A 134 -11.19 8.87 -27.42
C SER A 134 -12.18 8.99 -26.27
N PRO A 135 -12.11 8.11 -25.25
CA PRO A 135 -12.80 8.40 -23.99
C PRO A 135 -12.38 9.81 -23.58
N PRO A 136 -13.30 10.64 -23.03
CA PRO A 136 -12.96 12.00 -22.66
C PRO A 136 -11.64 11.94 -21.88
N PRO A 137 -10.64 12.75 -22.23
CA PRO A 137 -9.35 12.68 -21.57
C PRO A 137 -9.67 12.77 -20.09
N THR A 138 -9.32 11.72 -19.33
CA THR A 138 -9.23 11.89 -17.88
C THR A 138 -8.30 13.08 -17.74
N GLU A 139 -8.82 14.23 -17.31
CA GLU A 139 -8.19 15.56 -17.45
C GLU A 139 -6.82 15.68 -16.74
N ARG A 140 -6.35 14.59 -16.15
CA ARG A 140 -5.12 14.48 -15.38
C ARG A 140 -3.97 14.05 -16.27
N GLN A 141 -3.56 14.94 -17.16
CA GLN A 141 -2.32 14.81 -17.92
C GLN A 141 -1.09 15.34 -17.14
N ASN A 142 -1.31 15.90 -15.94
CA ASN A 142 -0.24 16.53 -15.18
C ASN A 142 0.45 15.51 -14.26
N LEU A 143 1.74 15.30 -14.47
CA LEU A 143 2.61 14.63 -13.51
C LEU A 143 2.64 15.41 -12.19
N TRP A 144 2.88 14.70 -11.09
CA TRP A 144 3.04 15.35 -9.79
C TRP A 144 4.23 16.31 -9.84
N PRO A 145 4.05 17.60 -9.52
CA PRO A 145 5.11 18.59 -9.67
C PRO A 145 6.18 18.40 -8.58
N ALA A 146 7.44 18.67 -8.92
CA ALA A 146 8.54 18.65 -7.95
C ALA A 146 8.32 19.65 -6.80
N ILE A 147 7.75 20.82 -7.12
CA ILE A 147 7.30 21.81 -6.16
C ILE A 147 5.81 22.06 -6.42
N PHE A 148 4.97 21.76 -5.43
CA PHE A 148 3.53 21.90 -5.60
C PHE A 148 3.10 23.37 -5.66
N PRO A 149 2.44 23.83 -6.73
CA PRO A 149 1.99 25.21 -6.84
C PRO A 149 0.78 25.44 -5.93
N ILE A 150 0.95 26.27 -4.89
CA ILE A 150 -0.14 26.60 -3.97
C ILE A 150 -1.17 27.50 -4.68
N PRO A 151 -2.44 27.07 -4.82
CA PRO A 151 -3.48 27.82 -5.50
C PRO A 151 -3.81 29.12 -4.77
N SER A 152 -4.54 30.02 -5.42
CA SER A 152 -5.16 31.15 -4.76
C SER A 152 -6.33 30.69 -3.90
N PHE A 153 -6.45 31.27 -2.71
CA PHE A 153 -7.57 31.04 -1.81
C PHE A 153 -8.67 32.08 -1.99
N SER A 154 -9.76 31.97 -1.24
CA SER A 154 -10.79 33.02 -1.26
C SER A 154 -10.21 34.37 -0.83
N TYR A 155 -10.82 35.46 -1.30
CA TYR A 155 -10.34 36.81 -0.99
C TYR A 155 -10.15 37.05 0.51
N ASN A 156 -11.11 36.59 1.34
CA ASN A 156 -11.04 36.72 2.79
C ASN A 156 -9.87 35.91 3.39
N THR A 157 -9.62 34.71 2.88
CA THR A 157 -8.50 33.87 3.30
C THR A 157 -7.17 34.49 2.92
N GLU A 158 -7.03 34.99 1.69
CA GLU A 158 -5.82 35.69 1.24
C GLU A 158 -5.52 36.93 2.08
N MET A 159 -6.55 37.71 2.44
CA MET A 159 -6.41 38.85 3.34
C MET A 159 -5.93 38.42 4.74
N ALA A 160 -6.54 37.37 5.29
CA ALA A 160 -6.16 36.83 6.58
C ALA A 160 -4.73 36.27 6.58
N LEU A 161 -4.31 35.61 5.50
CA LEU A 161 -2.94 35.09 5.33
C LEU A 161 -1.91 36.21 5.25
N ARG A 162 -2.21 37.31 4.54
CA ARG A 162 -1.32 38.49 4.49
C ARG A 162 -1.13 39.10 5.88
N GLN A 163 -2.23 39.38 6.58
CA GLN A 163 -2.18 39.93 7.94
C GLN A 163 -1.54 38.97 8.94
N GLY A 164 -1.81 37.67 8.79
CA GLY A 164 -1.23 36.60 9.62
C GLY A 164 0.28 36.53 9.44
N ASN A 165 0.77 36.56 8.20
CA ASN A 165 2.21 36.58 7.90
C ASN A 165 2.90 37.83 8.47
N GLU A 166 2.28 39.01 8.37
CA GLU A 166 2.83 40.23 8.98
C GLU A 166 2.93 40.13 10.50
N LYS A 167 1.92 39.56 11.17
CA LYS A 167 1.96 39.33 12.63
C LYS A 167 3.03 38.30 12.98
N PHE A 168 3.06 37.17 12.28
CA PHE A 168 4.06 36.13 12.47
C PHE A 168 5.49 36.64 12.32
N LEU A 169 5.75 37.54 11.36
CA LEU A 169 7.06 38.18 11.19
C LEU A 169 7.43 39.13 12.34
N LYS A 170 6.44 39.76 12.98
CA LYS A 170 6.67 40.72 14.07
C LYS A 170 6.93 40.04 15.41
N ASP A 171 6.14 39.03 15.76
CA ASP A 171 6.14 38.44 17.10
C ASP A 171 6.05 36.90 17.12
N GLY A 172 6.08 36.24 15.95
CA GLY A 172 6.00 34.79 15.84
C GLY A 172 4.60 34.21 16.06
N THR A 173 3.56 35.04 16.16
CA THR A 173 2.20 34.57 16.44
C THR A 173 1.61 33.82 15.22
N PRO A 174 1.23 32.54 15.36
CA PRO A 174 0.61 31.78 14.27
C PRO A 174 -0.85 32.20 14.04
N LEU A 175 -1.32 32.03 12.81
CA LEU A 175 -2.70 32.26 12.41
C LEU A 175 -3.54 31.00 12.66
N THR A 176 -4.40 31.07 13.68
CA THR A 176 -5.37 30.01 13.98
C THR A 176 -6.79 30.49 13.66
N SER A 177 -7.31 30.08 12.51
CA SER A 177 -8.69 30.39 12.12
C SER A 177 -9.35 29.18 11.42
N PRO A 178 -10.45 28.62 11.98
CA PRO A 178 -11.12 27.46 11.40
C PRO A 178 -11.69 27.72 9.99
N SER A 179 -12.20 28.92 9.72
CA SER A 179 -12.76 29.28 8.41
C SER A 179 -11.67 29.36 7.34
N VAL A 180 -10.54 30.00 7.68
CA VAL A 180 -9.34 30.06 6.84
C VAL A 180 -8.80 28.66 6.57
N LYS A 181 -8.66 27.83 7.61
CA LYS A 181 -8.20 26.43 7.47
C LYS A 181 -9.11 25.62 6.55
N SER A 182 -10.43 25.76 6.69
CA SER A 182 -11.39 25.04 5.84
C SER A 182 -11.28 25.42 4.36
N ASP A 183 -11.17 26.71 4.05
CA ASP A 183 -11.04 27.22 2.68
C ASP A 183 -9.72 26.78 2.04
N ILE A 184 -8.61 26.88 2.78
CA ILE A 184 -7.29 26.39 2.33
C ILE A 184 -7.36 24.91 1.98
N LEU A 185 -7.91 24.09 2.88
CA LEU A 185 -8.00 22.65 2.69
C LEU A 185 -8.89 22.30 1.48
N GLU A 186 -10.01 22.99 1.27
CA GLU A 186 -10.88 22.74 0.10
C GLU A 186 -10.13 23.05 -1.21
N ARG A 187 -9.45 24.20 -1.31
CA ARG A 187 -8.72 24.59 -2.52
C ARG A 187 -7.52 23.69 -2.79
N LEU A 188 -6.82 23.26 -1.75
CA LEU A 188 -5.72 22.31 -1.89
C LEU A 188 -6.21 20.93 -2.32
N ALA A 189 -7.32 20.43 -1.74
CA ALA A 189 -7.87 19.14 -2.14
C ALA A 189 -8.32 19.15 -3.61
N GLU A 190 -8.94 20.23 -4.06
CA GLU A 190 -9.31 20.45 -5.47
C GLU A 190 -8.06 20.47 -6.37
N ALA A 191 -7.04 21.27 -6.02
CA ALA A 191 -5.80 21.35 -6.79
C ALA A 191 -5.07 19.99 -6.84
N MET A 192 -4.96 19.29 -5.72
CA MET A 192 -4.34 17.96 -5.66
C MET A 192 -5.09 16.93 -6.49
N PHE A 193 -6.43 17.00 -6.52
CA PHE A 193 -7.27 16.10 -7.29
C PHE A 193 -7.00 16.19 -8.80
N SER A 194 -6.59 17.36 -9.30
CA SER A 194 -6.20 17.55 -10.71
C SER A 194 -4.95 16.74 -11.12
N TYR A 195 -4.12 16.33 -10.16
CA TYR A 195 -2.97 15.45 -10.39
C TYR A 195 -3.32 13.99 -10.08
N THR A 196 -3.91 13.72 -8.91
CA THR A 196 -4.32 12.38 -8.51
C THR A 196 -5.49 12.41 -7.54
N ALA A 197 -6.45 11.49 -7.72
CA ALA A 197 -7.52 11.28 -6.76
C ALA A 197 -6.99 10.75 -5.41
N TYR A 198 -5.90 9.99 -5.41
CA TYR A 198 -5.40 9.24 -4.26
C TYR A 198 -3.97 9.67 -3.89
N PRO A 199 -3.77 10.88 -3.34
CA PRO A 199 -2.44 11.34 -2.98
C PRO A 199 -1.86 10.52 -1.82
N ASN A 200 -0.64 10.02 -2.01
CA ASN A 200 0.11 9.23 -1.01
C ASN A 200 0.73 10.12 0.08
N ASP A 201 1.35 9.49 1.09
CA ASP A 201 1.88 10.18 2.26
C ASP A 201 2.96 11.23 1.92
N PRO A 202 3.99 10.91 1.10
CA PRO A 202 4.97 11.89 0.62
C PRO A 202 4.34 13.06 -0.13
N GLN A 203 3.38 12.81 -1.02
CA GLN A 203 2.69 13.86 -1.79
C GLN A 203 1.95 14.84 -0.87
N ARG A 204 1.24 14.33 0.15
CA ARG A 204 0.56 15.19 1.13
C ARG A 204 1.54 15.97 2.00
N ALA A 205 2.68 15.36 2.36
CA ALA A 205 3.73 16.05 3.11
C ALA A 205 4.34 17.20 2.30
N ALA A 206 4.64 16.98 1.01
CA ALA A 206 5.18 18.01 0.12
C ALA A 206 4.23 19.20 -0.05
N VAL A 207 2.92 18.96 -0.18
CA VAL A 207 1.92 20.04 -0.24
C VAL A 207 1.85 20.83 1.06
N ALA A 208 1.86 20.14 2.21
CA ALA A 208 1.87 20.79 3.52
C ALA A 208 3.13 21.64 3.72
N GLN A 209 4.29 21.17 3.26
CA GLN A 209 5.54 21.92 3.31
C GLN A 209 5.47 23.17 2.41
N ALA A 210 5.07 23.02 1.14
CA ALA A 210 4.93 24.15 0.21
C ALA A 210 3.93 25.21 0.71
N LEU A 211 2.86 24.79 1.39
CA LEU A 211 1.89 25.69 2.03
C LEU A 211 2.55 26.55 3.12
N ILE A 212 3.34 25.92 3.99
CA ILE A 212 4.02 26.57 5.11
C ILE A 212 5.14 27.48 4.63
N GLU A 213 5.88 27.08 3.60
CA GLU A 213 6.91 27.90 2.98
C GLU A 213 6.32 29.18 2.37
N LYS A 214 5.16 29.08 1.71
CA LYS A 214 4.46 30.25 1.17
C LYS A 214 3.77 31.09 2.26
N HIS A 215 3.28 30.46 3.32
CA HIS A 215 2.55 31.12 4.40
C HIS A 215 3.07 30.68 5.79
N PRO A 216 4.20 31.24 6.26
CA PRO A 216 4.82 30.87 7.53
C PRO A 216 3.88 31.02 8.75
N CYS A 217 2.89 31.93 8.69
CA CYS A 217 1.92 32.09 9.76
C CYS A 217 1.05 30.86 10.02
N LEU A 218 0.99 29.89 9.09
CA LEU A 218 0.23 28.66 9.26
C LEU A 218 1.00 27.57 10.02
N ARG A 219 2.25 27.82 10.40
CA ARG A 219 3.11 26.85 11.09
C ARG A 219 2.53 26.48 12.46
N GLU A 220 2.26 25.18 12.64
CA GLU A 220 1.71 24.66 13.88
C GLU A 220 2.83 24.54 14.95
N PRO A 221 2.69 25.21 16.11
CA PRO A 221 3.66 25.11 17.19
C PRO A 221 3.67 23.70 17.79
N GLY A 222 4.86 23.18 18.10
CA GLY A 222 5.03 21.86 18.72
C GLY A 222 5.07 20.67 17.74
N SER A 223 4.90 20.89 16.44
CA SER A 223 5.15 19.88 15.41
C SER A 223 6.60 19.94 14.93
N PHE A 224 7.29 18.79 14.79
CA PHE A 224 8.72 18.68 14.40
C PHE A 224 9.07 19.50 13.14
N ASN A 225 8.19 19.51 12.14
CA ASN A 225 8.36 20.28 10.90
C ASN A 225 7.32 21.41 10.75
N GLY A 226 6.43 21.57 11.73
CA GLY A 226 5.38 22.58 11.72
C GLY A 226 4.27 22.35 10.68
N CYS A 227 4.27 21.22 9.97
CA CYS A 227 3.37 20.93 8.86
C CYS A 227 2.60 19.60 9.01
N TYR A 228 2.87 18.80 10.04
CA TYR A 228 2.26 17.48 10.22
C TYR A 228 0.74 17.53 10.37
N GLY A 229 0.17 18.45 11.16
CA GLY A 229 -1.29 18.54 11.30
C GLY A 229 -1.98 19.01 10.02
N TRP A 230 -1.29 19.79 9.17
CA TRP A 230 -1.75 20.08 7.81
C TRP A 230 -1.75 18.83 6.93
N GLN A 231 -0.70 18.00 6.96
CA GLN A 231 -0.65 16.73 6.24
C GLN A 231 -1.80 15.79 6.65
N GLN A 232 -2.10 15.67 7.95
CA GLN A 232 -3.23 14.88 8.43
C GLN A 232 -4.58 15.48 8.02
N SER A 233 -4.73 16.80 8.14
CA SER A 233 -5.93 17.50 7.68
C SER A 233 -6.18 17.27 6.18
N LEU A 234 -5.12 17.29 5.36
CA LEU A 234 -5.19 17.01 3.92
C LEU A 234 -5.57 15.55 3.64
N LYS A 235 -5.09 14.57 4.41
CA LYS A 235 -5.50 13.15 4.28
C LYS A 235 -7.02 13.03 4.34
N TYR A 236 -7.63 13.57 5.40
CA TYR A 236 -9.08 13.52 5.58
C TYR A 236 -9.82 14.38 4.55
N LYS A 237 -9.31 15.58 4.26
CA LYS A 237 -9.95 16.46 3.28
C LYS A 237 -9.98 15.85 1.88
N CYS A 238 -8.88 15.26 1.41
CA CYS A 238 -8.83 14.58 0.11
C CYS A 238 -9.79 13.39 0.06
N ALA A 239 -9.93 12.64 1.15
CA ALA A 239 -10.90 11.55 1.23
C ALA A 239 -12.36 12.05 1.14
N ASN A 240 -12.68 13.13 1.84
CA ASN A 240 -14.00 13.77 1.78
C ASN A 240 -14.28 14.37 0.39
N TYR A 241 -13.28 15.03 -0.21
CA TYR A 241 -13.39 15.62 -1.54
C TYR A 241 -13.65 14.55 -2.62
N ARG A 242 -12.91 13.43 -2.58
CA ARG A 242 -13.22 12.26 -3.42
C ARG A 242 -14.65 11.77 -3.22
N SER A 243 -15.10 11.63 -1.97
CA SER A 243 -16.45 11.14 -1.68
C SER A 243 -17.53 12.08 -2.23
N LYS A 244 -17.31 13.40 -2.18
CA LYS A 244 -18.15 14.43 -2.78
C LYS A 244 -18.18 14.34 -4.31
N LEU A 245 -17.02 14.24 -4.96
CA LEU A 245 -16.96 14.10 -6.43
C LEU A 245 -17.58 12.79 -6.93
N LYS A 246 -17.39 11.70 -6.18
CA LYS A 246 -18.08 10.43 -6.43
C LYS A 246 -19.60 10.57 -6.35
N ALA A 247 -20.12 11.32 -5.38
CA ALA A 247 -21.55 11.62 -5.28
C ALA A 247 -22.06 12.46 -6.47
N HIS A 248 -21.22 13.30 -7.08
CA HIS A 248 -21.55 14.06 -8.30
C HIS A 248 -21.40 13.24 -9.59
N GLY A 249 -21.08 11.95 -9.48
CA GLY A 249 -20.99 11.06 -10.63
C GLY A 249 -19.68 11.16 -11.43
N ASN A 250 -18.59 11.58 -10.79
CA ASN A 250 -17.28 11.60 -11.45
C ASN A 250 -16.90 10.18 -11.95
N PRO A 251 -16.78 9.96 -13.27
CA PRO A 251 -16.73 8.63 -13.88
C PRO A 251 -15.52 7.82 -13.41
N GLU A 252 -14.38 8.48 -13.23
CA GLU A 252 -13.14 7.87 -12.74
C GLU A 252 -13.29 7.32 -11.30
N LEU A 253 -14.02 8.02 -10.44
CA LEU A 253 -14.32 7.54 -9.09
C LEU A 253 -15.47 6.53 -9.06
N LEU A 254 -16.35 6.51 -10.08
CA LEU A 254 -17.51 5.62 -10.18
C LEU A 254 -17.14 4.17 -10.53
N ILE A 255 -16.04 3.95 -11.25
CA ILE A 255 -15.58 2.61 -11.68
C ILE A 255 -15.48 1.63 -10.49
N ASN A 256 -15.11 2.14 -9.32
CA ASN A 256 -14.94 1.35 -8.10
C ASN A 256 -16.18 1.35 -7.18
N THR A 257 -17.35 1.76 -7.67
CA THR A 257 -18.53 2.00 -6.83
C THR A 257 -19.58 0.92 -6.95
N MET A 258 -19.98 0.37 -5.80
CA MET A 258 -20.98 -0.71 -5.71
C MET A 258 -22.41 -0.24 -6.00
N LYS A 259 -22.67 1.08 -6.06
CA LYS A 259 -24.01 1.65 -6.24
C LYS A 259 -24.57 1.52 -7.67
N HIS A 260 -23.71 1.38 -8.68
CA HIS A 260 -24.11 1.14 -10.07
C HIS A 260 -24.12 -0.34 -10.45
N LYS A 261 -23.90 -1.24 -9.49
CA LYS A 261 -24.09 -2.68 -9.72
C LYS A 261 -25.59 -3.00 -9.65
N GLN A 262 -26.07 -3.89 -10.55
CA GLN A 262 -27.48 -4.29 -10.60
C GLN A 262 -28.00 -4.77 -9.24
N GLU A 263 -29.33 -4.73 -9.02
CA GLU A 263 -30.00 -5.01 -7.73
C GLU A 263 -29.54 -6.32 -7.06
N GLY A 264 -29.14 -7.33 -7.85
CA GLY A 264 -28.60 -8.62 -7.38
C GLY A 264 -27.13 -8.61 -6.92
N ASP A 265 -26.38 -7.53 -7.15
CA ASP A 265 -24.92 -7.41 -6.92
C ASP A 265 -24.53 -6.47 -5.78
N ARG A 266 -25.50 -5.94 -5.03
CA ARG A 266 -25.31 -5.02 -3.90
C ARG A 266 -24.84 -5.71 -2.60
N LYS A 267 -23.85 -6.62 -2.67
CA LYS A 267 -23.13 -7.08 -1.45
C LYS A 267 -21.75 -6.41 -1.42
N PRO A 268 -21.27 -5.90 -0.26
CA PRO A 268 -19.96 -5.25 -0.13
C PRO A 268 -18.79 -6.09 -0.65
N ALA A 269 -18.97 -7.41 -0.70
CA ALA A 269 -17.95 -8.38 -1.04
C ALA A 269 -18.33 -9.32 -2.20
N LYS A 270 -19.39 -9.05 -3.00
CA LYS A 270 -19.78 -10.00 -4.07
C LYS A 270 -18.71 -10.18 -5.16
N ASN A 271 -17.80 -9.21 -5.27
CA ASN A 271 -16.66 -9.22 -6.19
C ASN A 271 -15.32 -8.93 -5.50
N ILE A 272 -15.27 -8.89 -4.15
CA ILE A 272 -14.02 -8.79 -3.40
C ILE A 272 -13.66 -10.19 -2.89
N LYS A 273 -12.99 -10.96 -3.76
CA LYS A 273 -12.29 -12.15 -3.30
C LYS A 273 -11.01 -11.67 -2.61
N LYS A 274 -10.87 -11.90 -1.30
CA LYS A 274 -9.56 -11.76 -0.65
C LYS A 274 -8.55 -12.58 -1.47
N PRO A 275 -7.40 -12.01 -1.88
CA PRO A 275 -6.47 -12.73 -2.74
C PRO A 275 -5.84 -13.88 -1.94
N ARG A 276 -6.26 -15.11 -2.22
CA ARG A 276 -5.42 -16.30 -2.05
C ARG A 276 -4.98 -16.71 -3.45
N LYS A 277 -3.74 -16.34 -3.78
CA LYS A 277 -2.92 -16.77 -4.93
C LYS A 277 -3.59 -16.64 -6.33
N SER A 278 -3.10 -15.64 -7.08
CA SER A 278 -2.99 -15.55 -8.55
C SER A 278 -4.26 -15.50 -9.43
N GLU A 279 -4.42 -14.36 -10.11
CA GLU A 279 -4.76 -14.28 -11.56
C GLU A 279 -6.22 -14.40 -12.06
N VAL A 280 -7.26 -14.15 -11.26
CA VAL A 280 -8.63 -14.20 -11.84
C VAL A 280 -8.89 -13.06 -12.86
N ASN A 281 -8.21 -11.91 -12.74
CA ASN A 281 -8.40 -10.74 -13.63
C ASN A 281 -7.08 -10.21 -14.25
N TYR A 282 -6.02 -11.03 -14.30
CA TYR A 282 -4.78 -10.60 -14.96
C TYR A 282 -4.99 -10.49 -16.48
N LEU A 283 -4.71 -9.30 -17.02
CA LEU A 283 -4.69 -8.98 -18.45
C LEU A 283 -3.21 -8.85 -18.87
N PRO A 284 -2.60 -9.90 -19.45
CA PRO A 284 -1.23 -9.81 -19.93
C PRO A 284 -1.14 -8.79 -21.07
N PRO A 285 -0.02 -8.04 -21.19
CA PRO A 285 0.25 -7.22 -22.36
C PRO A 285 0.41 -8.10 -23.61
N HIS A 286 0.25 -7.51 -24.80
CA HIS A 286 0.58 -8.21 -26.04
C HIS A 286 2.08 -8.50 -26.13
N PRO A 287 2.48 -9.57 -26.84
CA PRO A 287 3.87 -9.78 -27.19
C PRO A 287 4.45 -8.56 -27.92
N ALA A 288 5.76 -8.33 -27.77
CA ALA A 288 6.43 -7.18 -28.40
C ALA A 288 6.25 -7.19 -29.93
N GLY A 289 5.77 -6.09 -30.48
CA GLY A 289 5.50 -5.94 -31.92
C GLY A 289 4.12 -6.44 -32.38
N GLU A 290 3.30 -7.01 -31.49
CA GLU A 290 1.93 -7.42 -31.79
C GLU A 290 0.91 -6.33 -31.40
N THR A 291 -0.07 -6.14 -32.27
CA THR A 291 -1.20 -5.21 -32.10
C THR A 291 -2.51 -6.00 -32.05
N ASP A 292 -3.62 -5.35 -31.68
CA ASP A 292 -4.93 -6.01 -31.71
C ASP A 292 -5.27 -6.53 -33.12
N ASP A 293 -4.96 -5.76 -34.17
CA ASP A 293 -5.23 -6.14 -35.56
C ASP A 293 -4.34 -7.29 -36.05
N SER A 294 -3.06 -7.30 -35.65
CA SER A 294 -2.16 -8.42 -36.01
C SER A 294 -2.60 -9.70 -35.31
N LEU A 295 -3.01 -9.63 -34.04
CA LEU A 295 -3.48 -10.80 -33.30
C LEU A 295 -4.85 -11.28 -33.77
N GLU A 296 -5.72 -10.40 -34.26
CA GLU A 296 -6.98 -10.78 -34.92
C GLU A 296 -6.70 -11.50 -36.25
N THR A 297 -5.66 -11.09 -36.99
CA THR A 297 -5.20 -11.81 -38.19
C THR A 297 -4.70 -13.22 -37.83
N VAL A 298 -3.86 -13.34 -36.79
CA VAL A 298 -3.39 -14.64 -36.28
C VAL A 298 -4.56 -15.50 -35.79
N ARG A 299 -5.62 -14.91 -35.20
CA ARG A 299 -6.83 -15.64 -34.81
C ARG A 299 -7.56 -16.23 -36.03
N LEU A 300 -7.73 -15.46 -37.10
CA LEU A 300 -8.38 -15.94 -38.31
C LEU A 300 -7.62 -17.11 -38.94
N GLU A 301 -6.29 -17.02 -38.98
CA GLU A 301 -5.43 -18.12 -39.42
C GLU A 301 -5.57 -19.34 -38.49
N LEU A 302 -5.61 -19.14 -37.17
CA LEU A 302 -5.80 -20.21 -36.19
C LEU A 302 -7.13 -20.96 -36.42
N VAL A 303 -8.21 -20.24 -36.74
CA VAL A 303 -9.52 -20.85 -37.07
C VAL A 303 -9.47 -21.65 -38.37
N ALA A 304 -8.70 -21.20 -39.36
CA ALA A 304 -8.52 -21.94 -40.61
C ALA A 304 -7.71 -23.23 -40.36
N VAL A 305 -6.61 -23.11 -39.62
CA VAL A 305 -5.70 -24.22 -39.29
C VAL A 305 -6.38 -25.26 -38.41
N SER A 306 -7.21 -24.85 -37.44
CA SER A 306 -7.92 -25.78 -36.55
C SER A 306 -8.92 -26.70 -37.26
N ARG A 307 -9.29 -26.39 -38.51
CA ARG A 307 -10.18 -27.22 -39.34
C ARG A 307 -9.43 -28.30 -40.13
N THR A 308 -8.10 -28.26 -40.14
CA THR A 308 -7.24 -29.18 -40.89
C THR A 308 -6.59 -30.21 -39.96
N LYS A 309 -6.44 -31.46 -40.42
CA LYS A 309 -5.81 -32.52 -39.61
C LYS A 309 -4.29 -32.35 -39.65
N ASP A 310 -3.64 -32.62 -38.50
CA ASP A 310 -2.18 -32.70 -38.31
C ASP A 310 -1.38 -31.40 -38.12
N ASN A 311 -1.96 -30.38 -37.47
CA ASN A 311 -1.31 -29.07 -37.22
C ASN A 311 -1.12 -28.72 -35.74
N ALA A 312 -1.04 -29.73 -34.86
CA ALA A 312 -1.08 -29.53 -33.41
C ALA A 312 0.01 -28.57 -32.85
N HIS A 313 1.22 -28.62 -33.40
CA HIS A 313 2.32 -27.73 -33.00
C HIS A 313 2.05 -26.27 -33.39
N MET A 314 1.59 -26.05 -34.62
CA MET A 314 1.26 -24.72 -35.13
C MET A 314 0.07 -24.11 -34.38
N ILE A 315 -0.96 -24.92 -34.07
CA ILE A 315 -2.10 -24.49 -33.27
C ILE A 315 -1.64 -24.04 -31.88
N ASN A 316 -0.73 -24.77 -31.21
CA ASN A 316 -0.24 -24.40 -29.89
C ASN A 316 0.57 -23.08 -29.90
N ASP A 317 1.44 -22.90 -30.89
CA ASP A 317 2.20 -21.65 -31.07
C ASP A 317 1.26 -20.45 -31.26
N MET A 318 0.30 -20.58 -32.19
CA MET A 318 -0.67 -19.54 -32.47
C MET A 318 -1.59 -19.27 -31.27
N MET A 319 -1.94 -20.31 -30.52
CA MET A 319 -2.68 -20.18 -29.26
C MET A 319 -1.87 -19.41 -28.23
N SER A 320 -0.59 -19.70 -28.05
CA SER A 320 0.28 -18.96 -27.14
C SER A 320 0.38 -17.48 -27.50
N ARG A 321 0.58 -17.15 -28.79
CA ARG A 321 0.66 -15.77 -29.29
C ARG A 321 -0.62 -14.98 -29.06
N THR A 322 -1.77 -15.63 -29.20
CA THR A 322 -3.10 -15.01 -29.05
C THR A 322 -3.66 -15.05 -27.62
N TYR A 323 -2.85 -15.44 -26.61
CA TYR A 323 -3.32 -15.51 -25.23
C TYR A 323 -3.83 -14.16 -24.68
N SER A 324 -3.13 -13.07 -24.99
CA SER A 324 -3.45 -11.72 -24.51
C SER A 324 -4.77 -11.18 -25.07
N CYS A 325 -5.04 -11.36 -26.37
CA CYS A 325 -6.30 -10.96 -26.98
C CYS A 325 -7.48 -11.81 -26.45
N ARG A 326 -7.31 -13.14 -26.37
CA ARG A 326 -8.29 -14.04 -25.74
C ARG A 326 -8.65 -13.61 -24.33
N ARG A 327 -7.64 -13.29 -23.52
CA ARG A 327 -7.83 -12.92 -22.12
C ARG A 327 -8.59 -11.60 -22.00
N ARG A 328 -8.36 -10.65 -22.91
CA ARG A 328 -9.10 -9.38 -22.99
C ARG A 328 -10.57 -9.57 -23.35
N GLU A 329 -10.89 -10.49 -24.26
CA GLU A 329 -12.28 -10.82 -24.61
C GLU A 329 -13.04 -11.44 -23.42
N VAL A 330 -12.38 -12.33 -22.67
CA VAL A 330 -12.98 -13.00 -21.51
C VAL A 330 -13.14 -12.05 -20.31
N VAL A 331 -12.12 -11.25 -20.00
CA VAL A 331 -12.08 -10.42 -18.76
C VAL A 331 -12.60 -9.00 -19.01
N GLY A 332 -12.25 -8.39 -20.13
CA GLY A 332 -12.55 -6.98 -20.41
C GLY A 332 -13.90 -6.76 -21.09
N GLN A 333 -14.28 -7.65 -22.02
CA GLN A 333 -15.50 -7.49 -22.82
C GLN A 333 -16.67 -8.33 -22.32
N SER A 334 -16.45 -9.23 -21.35
CA SER A 334 -17.49 -10.11 -20.79
C SER A 334 -18.26 -10.89 -21.86
N MET A 335 -17.55 -11.40 -22.87
CA MET A 335 -18.13 -12.10 -24.00
C MET A 335 -18.91 -13.35 -23.57
N GLN A 336 -20.04 -13.62 -24.22
CA GLN A 336 -20.84 -14.81 -23.90
C GLN A 336 -20.10 -16.09 -24.30
N VAL A 337 -20.29 -17.17 -23.53
CA VAL A 337 -19.59 -18.45 -23.76
C VAL A 337 -19.86 -19.03 -25.15
N ALA A 338 -21.07 -18.86 -25.69
CA ALA A 338 -21.42 -19.32 -27.02
C ALA A 338 -20.60 -18.60 -28.10
N GLU A 339 -20.55 -17.27 -28.04
CA GLU A 339 -19.76 -16.44 -28.96
C GLU A 339 -18.25 -16.68 -28.82
N PHE A 340 -17.77 -16.85 -27.59
CA PHE A 340 -16.37 -17.14 -27.32
C PHE A 340 -15.94 -18.50 -27.91
N LYS A 341 -16.82 -19.51 -27.86
CA LYS A 341 -16.59 -20.81 -28.47
C LYS A 341 -16.52 -20.75 -29.99
N GLU A 342 -17.31 -19.88 -30.61
CA GLU A 342 -17.26 -19.64 -32.06
C GLU A 342 -15.99 -18.89 -32.47
N ARG A 343 -15.54 -17.92 -31.67
CA ARG A 343 -14.31 -17.17 -31.93
C ARG A 343 -13.03 -17.99 -31.72
N TRP A 344 -13.04 -18.94 -30.77
CA TRP A 344 -11.87 -19.74 -30.37
C TRP A 344 -12.15 -21.25 -30.36
N PRO A 345 -12.48 -21.86 -31.51
CA PRO A 345 -12.85 -23.27 -31.58
C PRO A 345 -11.73 -24.21 -31.14
N ALA A 346 -10.46 -23.82 -31.35
CA ALA A 346 -9.28 -24.60 -30.95
C ALA A 346 -9.17 -24.83 -29.43
N LEU A 347 -9.74 -23.95 -28.58
CA LEU A 347 -9.76 -24.16 -27.12
C LEU A 347 -10.59 -25.37 -26.69
N PHE A 348 -11.52 -25.79 -27.54
CA PHE A 348 -12.45 -26.87 -27.26
C PHE A 348 -12.10 -28.16 -28.00
N ASP A 349 -10.91 -28.20 -28.63
CA ASP A 349 -10.33 -29.42 -29.20
C ASP A 349 -9.72 -30.27 -28.07
N PRO A 350 -10.08 -31.57 -27.93
CA PRO A 350 -9.52 -32.47 -26.93
C PRO A 350 -7.98 -32.53 -26.89
N LEU A 351 -7.29 -32.28 -28.01
CA LEU A 351 -5.82 -32.26 -28.08
C LEU A 351 -5.20 -31.07 -27.33
N GLN A 352 -5.94 -29.98 -27.13
CA GLN A 352 -5.49 -28.78 -26.42
C GLN A 352 -5.80 -28.84 -24.92
N VAL A 353 -6.84 -29.58 -24.51
CA VAL A 353 -7.27 -29.67 -23.10
C VAL A 353 -6.36 -30.59 -22.26
N ASN A 354 -5.79 -31.64 -22.87
CA ASN A 354 -5.03 -32.67 -22.14
C ASN A 354 -3.55 -32.32 -21.84
N LYS A 355 -3.00 -31.21 -22.35
CA LYS A 355 -1.59 -30.82 -22.13
C LYS A 355 -1.35 -29.88 -20.94
N LEU A 356 -2.40 -29.33 -20.32
CA LEU A 356 -2.30 -28.41 -19.18
C LEU A 356 -2.25 -29.10 -17.81
N ALA A 357 -2.23 -30.44 -17.77
CA ALA A 357 -2.31 -31.25 -16.55
C ALA A 357 -1.03 -32.00 -16.18
N GLN A 358 0.14 -31.59 -16.71
CA GLN A 358 1.45 -32.13 -16.32
C GLN A 358 2.36 -31.05 -15.74
#